data_AF-A0A7C9P9L1-F1
#
_entry.id   AF-A0A7C9P9L1-F1
#
_cell.length_a   1.000
_cell.length_b   1.000
_cell.length_c   1.000
_cell.angle_alpha   90.00
_cell.angle_beta   90.00
_cell.angle_gamma   90.00
#
_symmetry.space_group_name_H-M   'P 1'
#
loop_
_entity.id
_entity.type
_entity.pdbx_description
1 polymer ?
#
loop_
_entity_poly.entity_id
_entity_poly.type
_entity_poly.pdbx_seq_one_letter_code
_entity_poly.pdbx_strand_id
1 'polypeptide(L)'
;SVAVTNHLQQADTGTKMIHLGKNTRSTIVSKPISAGRSNNSYRGLARISPKAVGARNYSQCDSMLIGDGGVGHFRVRVIDAGFNALQRIARNRLVYAAVSDWIPERGHALKIIAMARE
;
A
#
# COMPACT_ATOMS: atom_id res chain seq x y z
N SER A 1 -3.06 11.26 -1.08
CA SER A 1 -4.43 11.15 -1.58
C SER A 1 -5.39 11.14 -0.40
N VAL A 2 -6.47 11.91 -0.48
CA VAL A 2 -7.63 11.79 0.41
C VAL A 2 -8.83 11.50 -0.49
N ALA A 3 -9.62 10.50 -0.13
CA ALA A 3 -10.78 10.09 -0.92
C ALA A 3 -11.96 9.87 0.02
N VAL A 4 -13.06 10.57 -0.20
CA VAL A 4 -14.25 10.50 0.65
C VAL A 4 -15.41 9.97 -0.18
N THR A 5 -16.12 8.97 0.33
CA THR A 5 -17.33 8.42 -0.29
C THR A 5 -18.47 8.37 0.71
N ASN A 6 -19.70 8.58 0.26
CA ASN A 6 -20.91 8.47 1.08
C ASN A 6 -22.03 7.73 0.33
N HIS A 7 -23.04 7.28 1.07
CA HIS A 7 -24.21 6.56 0.55
C HIS A 7 -23.83 5.31 -0.24
N LEU A 8 -23.94 5.32 -1.58
CA LEU A 8 -23.61 4.19 -2.47
C LEU A 8 -22.45 4.54 -3.42
N GLN A 9 -21.72 5.61 -3.13
CA GLN A 9 -20.58 6.02 -3.94
C GLN A 9 -19.45 4.99 -3.88
N GLN A 10 -18.77 4.84 -5.00
CA GLN A 10 -17.61 3.99 -5.15
C GLN A 10 -16.41 4.84 -5.55
N ALA A 11 -15.36 4.78 -4.75
CA ALA A 11 -14.07 5.38 -5.11
C ALA A 11 -13.03 4.28 -5.27
N ASP A 12 -12.27 4.42 -6.34
CA ASP A 12 -11.16 3.55 -6.65
C ASP A 12 -9.95 4.42 -6.93
N THR A 13 -9.06 4.48 -5.94
CA THR A 13 -7.90 5.34 -5.95
C THR A 13 -6.63 4.51 -5.95
N GLY A 14 -5.52 5.12 -6.34
CA GLY A 14 -4.27 4.37 -6.38
C GLY A 14 -3.07 5.23 -6.65
N THR A 15 -1.92 4.59 -6.56
CA THR A 15 -0.63 5.20 -6.91
C THR A 15 0.27 4.13 -7.49
N LYS A 16 1.06 4.53 -8.49
CA LYS A 16 2.14 3.72 -9.05
C LYS A 16 3.45 4.50 -8.92
N MET A 17 4.33 4.04 -8.06
CA MET A 17 5.70 4.54 -7.94
C MET A 17 6.67 3.57 -8.58
N ILE A 18 7.53 4.09 -9.47
CA ILE A 18 8.58 3.32 -10.14
C ILE A 18 9.91 4.05 -9.92
N HIS A 19 10.79 3.47 -9.12
CA HIS A 19 12.14 3.96 -8.89
C HIS A 19 13.07 3.38 -9.96
N LEU A 20 13.59 4.21 -10.85
CA LEU A 20 14.53 3.82 -11.90
C LEU A 20 15.98 4.22 -11.60
N GLY A 21 16.18 5.43 -11.07
CA GLY A 21 17.49 6.00 -10.74
C GLY A 21 17.93 5.72 -9.30
N LYS A 22 19.25 5.81 -9.08
CA LYS A 22 19.87 5.67 -7.75
C LYS A 22 19.35 6.73 -6.77
N ASN A 23 19.28 6.39 -5.49
CA ASN A 23 18.90 7.28 -4.37
C ASN A 23 17.54 7.99 -4.50
N THR A 24 16.64 7.47 -5.33
CA THR A 24 15.31 8.03 -5.52
C THR A 24 14.43 7.78 -4.30
N ARG A 25 13.65 8.78 -3.87
CA ARG A 25 12.77 8.67 -2.69
C ARG A 25 11.33 8.92 -3.05
N SER A 26 10.42 8.22 -2.39
CA SER A 26 8.98 8.41 -2.56
C SER A 26 8.24 8.25 -1.25
N THR A 27 7.17 9.02 -1.12
CA THR A 27 6.24 8.97 0.01
C THR A 27 4.83 8.89 -0.56
N ILE A 28 4.12 7.82 -0.23
CA ILE A 28 2.75 7.58 -0.62
C ILE A 28 1.90 7.62 0.64
N VAL A 29 0.97 8.57 0.73
CA VAL A 29 0.03 8.64 1.85
C VAL A 29 -1.37 8.60 1.28
N SER A 30 -2.16 7.62 1.70
CA SER A 30 -3.56 7.47 1.33
C SER A 30 -4.45 7.52 2.56
N LYS A 31 -5.48 8.38 2.55
CA LYS A 31 -6.45 8.50 3.63
C LYS A 31 -7.89 8.40 3.08
N PRO A 32 -8.38 7.18 2.83
CA PRO A 32 -9.75 6.98 2.40
C PRO A 32 -10.73 7.02 3.57
N ILE A 33 -11.86 7.69 3.35
CA ILE A 33 -12.98 7.79 4.29
C ILE A 33 -14.21 7.24 3.60
N SER A 34 -14.83 6.19 4.16
CA SER A 34 -16.09 5.63 3.66
C SER A 34 -17.21 5.88 4.66
N ALA A 35 -18.30 6.50 4.22
CA ALA A 35 -19.48 6.79 5.02
C ALA A 35 -20.74 6.09 4.51
N GLY A 36 -21.63 5.67 5.41
CA GLY A 36 -22.88 5.01 5.04
C GLY A 36 -22.65 3.63 4.44
N ARG A 37 -23.17 3.35 3.23
CA ARG A 37 -23.00 2.07 2.50
C ARG A 37 -21.95 2.16 1.37
N SER A 38 -21.03 3.11 1.48
CA SER A 38 -20.11 3.45 0.40
C SER A 38 -18.91 2.49 0.35
N ASN A 39 -18.27 2.43 -0.81
CA ASN A 39 -17.08 1.61 -1.01
C ASN A 39 -15.88 2.49 -1.39
N ASN A 40 -14.76 2.28 -0.72
CA ASN A 40 -13.52 2.94 -1.05
C ASN A 40 -12.40 1.89 -1.16
N SER A 41 -11.77 1.86 -2.33
CA SER A 41 -10.69 0.95 -2.66
C SER A 41 -9.43 1.74 -2.97
N TYR A 42 -8.31 1.33 -2.39
CA TYR A 42 -7.00 1.88 -2.71
C TYR A 42 -6.05 0.80 -3.25
N ARG A 43 -5.42 1.09 -4.39
CA ARG A 43 -4.45 0.22 -5.07
C ARG A 43 -3.09 0.89 -5.23
N GLY A 44 -2.10 0.40 -4.48
CA GLY A 44 -0.72 0.88 -4.55
C GLY A 44 0.20 -0.11 -5.26
N LEU A 45 1.07 0.40 -6.13
CA LEU A 45 2.26 -0.30 -6.62
C LEU A 45 3.51 0.55 -6.34
N ALA A 46 4.48 0.00 -5.61
CA ALA A 46 5.82 0.53 -5.52
C ALA A 46 6.79 -0.47 -6.15
N ARG A 47 7.50 -0.06 -7.20
CA ARG A 47 8.50 -0.87 -7.91
C ARG A 47 9.86 -0.21 -7.82
N ILE A 48 10.86 -0.95 -7.38
CA ILE A 48 12.26 -0.53 -7.34
C ILE A 48 13.04 -1.29 -8.40
N SER A 49 13.64 -0.55 -9.35
CA SER A 49 14.49 -1.10 -10.39
C SER A 49 15.84 -1.56 -9.83
N PRO A 50 16.49 -2.59 -10.40
CA PRO A 50 17.82 -3.02 -9.94
C PRO A 50 18.88 -1.91 -9.98
N LYS A 51 18.75 -0.96 -10.92
CA LYS A 51 19.67 0.19 -11.03
C LYS A 51 19.40 1.27 -9.99
N ALA A 52 18.25 1.22 -9.31
CA ALA A 52 17.81 2.20 -8.32
C ALA A 52 18.41 1.91 -6.93
N VAL A 53 19.74 1.71 -6.88
CA VAL A 53 20.47 1.45 -5.63
C VAL A 53 20.26 2.61 -4.66
N GLY A 54 19.93 2.30 -3.41
CA GLY A 54 19.65 3.30 -2.37
C GLY A 54 18.27 3.97 -2.48
N ALA A 55 17.39 3.51 -3.38
CA ALA A 55 16.03 4.00 -3.46
C ALA A 55 15.22 3.66 -2.20
N ARG A 56 14.32 4.56 -1.80
CA ARG A 56 13.47 4.38 -0.61
C ARG A 56 12.03 4.71 -0.96
N ASN A 57 11.12 3.88 -0.50
CA ASN A 57 9.69 4.13 -0.55
C ASN A 57 9.14 4.12 0.88
N TYR A 58 8.32 5.11 1.16
CA TYR A 58 7.45 5.16 2.32
C TYR A 58 6.01 5.08 1.79
N SER A 59 5.19 4.20 2.36
CA SER A 59 3.78 4.08 1.98
C SER A 59 2.91 3.88 3.22
N GLN A 60 1.96 4.78 3.45
CA GLN A 60 1.00 4.73 4.55
C GLN A 60 -0.42 4.77 3.99
N CYS A 61 -1.30 3.93 4.53
CA CYS A 61 -2.70 3.89 4.14
C CYS A 61 -3.56 3.77 5.40
N ASP A 62 -4.22 4.86 5.77
CA ASP A 62 -5.07 4.93 6.97
C ASP A 62 -6.51 5.13 6.52
N SER A 63 -7.36 4.11 6.68
CA SER A 63 -8.77 4.21 6.31
C SER A 63 -9.68 4.45 7.50
N MET A 64 -10.66 5.33 7.31
CA MET A 64 -11.69 5.62 8.31
C MET A 64 -13.06 5.19 7.78
N LEU A 65 -13.79 4.41 8.58
CA LEU A 65 -15.19 4.05 8.30
C LEU A 65 -16.11 4.87 9.22
N ILE A 66 -17.15 5.45 8.63
CA ILE A 66 -18.15 6.26 9.33
C ILE A 66 -19.53 5.61 9.12
N GLY A 67 -20.03 4.97 10.18
CA GLY A 67 -21.29 4.19 10.18
C GLY A 67 -21.11 2.71 9.86
N ASP A 68 -22.15 1.92 10.08
CA ASP A 68 -22.10 0.44 10.10
C ASP A 68 -22.08 -0.26 8.72
N GLY A 69 -22.05 0.50 7.61
CA GLY A 69 -22.17 -0.06 6.26
C GLY A 69 -20.97 0.14 5.32
N GLY A 70 -19.93 0.85 5.77
CA GLY A 70 -18.81 1.22 4.90
C GLY A 70 -17.83 0.06 4.72
N VAL A 71 -17.31 -0.11 3.49
CA VAL A 71 -16.30 -1.14 3.19
C VAL A 71 -15.02 -0.48 2.69
N GLY A 72 -13.88 -0.96 3.21
CA GLY A 72 -12.53 -0.53 2.81
C GLY A 72 -11.69 -1.71 2.32
N HIS A 73 -11.14 -1.61 1.11
CA HIS A 73 -10.24 -2.62 0.54
C HIS A 73 -8.88 -2.02 0.16
N PHE A 74 -7.81 -2.62 0.69
CA PHE A 74 -6.44 -2.13 0.53
C PHE A 74 -5.53 -3.19 -0.06
N ARG A 75 -4.92 -2.87 -1.21
CA ARG A 75 -3.91 -3.72 -1.82
C ARG A 75 -2.67 -2.91 -2.14
N VAL A 76 -1.56 -3.28 -1.52
CA VAL A 76 -0.24 -2.70 -1.79
C VAL A 76 0.66 -3.78 -2.34
N ARG A 77 1.29 -3.52 -3.48
CA ARG A 77 2.28 -4.40 -4.09
C ARG A 77 3.64 -3.73 -4.03
N VAL A 78 4.61 -4.42 -3.44
CA VAL A 78 6.00 -3.98 -3.36
C VAL A 78 6.83 -4.92 -4.22
N ILE A 79 7.57 -4.35 -5.17
CA ILE A 79 8.49 -5.09 -6.04
C ILE A 79 9.89 -4.51 -5.83
N ASP A 80 10.83 -5.34 -5.40
CA ASP A 80 12.21 -4.94 -5.15
C ASP A 80 13.19 -5.94 -5.80
N ALA A 81 14.34 -5.48 -6.27
CA ALA A 81 15.34 -6.36 -6.88
C ALA A 81 16.10 -7.21 -5.84
N GLY A 82 16.29 -6.68 -4.63
CA GLY A 82 16.87 -7.40 -3.48
C GLY A 82 16.00 -8.55 -2.98
N PHE A 83 14.73 -8.60 -3.41
CA PHE A 83 13.84 -9.74 -3.16
C PHE A 83 14.17 -10.96 -4.01
N ASN A 84 14.95 -10.84 -5.09
CA ASN A 84 15.24 -11.96 -5.99
C ASN A 84 15.95 -13.13 -5.30
N ALA A 85 16.80 -12.85 -4.30
CA ALA A 85 17.53 -13.88 -3.55
C ALA A 85 16.74 -14.47 -2.37
N LEU A 86 15.52 -13.99 -2.11
CA LEU A 86 14.76 -14.31 -0.90
C LEU A 86 13.55 -15.20 -1.22
N GLN A 87 13.29 -16.22 -0.39
CA GLN A 87 12.08 -17.04 -0.48
C GLN A 87 10.82 -16.19 -0.24
N ARG A 88 9.67 -16.57 -0.84
CA ARG A 88 8.39 -15.81 -0.76
C ARG A 88 8.01 -15.40 0.67
N ILE A 89 8.20 -16.31 1.63
CA ILE A 89 7.89 -16.09 3.05
C ILE A 89 8.87 -15.09 3.68
N ALA A 90 10.17 -15.19 3.41
CA ALA A 90 11.19 -14.28 3.92
C ALA A 90 10.97 -12.84 3.41
N ARG A 91 10.60 -12.67 2.13
CA ARG A 91 10.25 -11.38 1.53
C ARG A 91 9.05 -10.73 2.21
N ASN A 92 7.95 -11.48 2.33
CA ASN A 92 6.76 -10.97 2.99
C ASN A 92 7.06 -10.64 4.45
N ARG A 93 7.82 -11.47 5.17
CA ARG A 93 8.19 -11.21 6.57
C ARG A 93 9.01 -9.94 6.73
N LEU A 94 9.97 -9.66 5.84
CA LEU A 94 10.74 -8.40 5.84
C LEU A 94 9.85 -7.18 5.60
N VAL A 95 8.92 -7.27 4.64
CA VAL A 95 8.01 -6.17 4.35
C VAL A 95 7.03 -5.95 5.51
N TYR A 96 6.45 -7.01 6.07
CA TYR A 96 5.58 -6.91 7.24
C TYR A 96 6.33 -6.43 8.50
N ALA A 97 7.60 -6.82 8.69
CA ALA A 97 8.41 -6.32 9.80
C ALA A 97 8.76 -4.83 9.65
N ALA A 98 9.01 -4.36 8.42
CA ALA A 98 9.29 -2.95 8.16
C ALA A 98 8.06 -2.04 8.34
N VAL A 99 6.85 -2.60 8.26
CA VAL A 99 5.59 -1.87 8.35
C VAL A 99 4.76 -2.27 9.58
N SER A 100 5.24 -3.16 10.46
CA SER A 100 4.44 -3.67 11.59
C SER A 100 4.04 -2.57 12.55
N ASP A 101 4.99 -1.69 12.86
CA ASP A 101 4.79 -0.56 13.78
C ASP A 101 3.84 0.51 13.19
N TRP A 102 3.45 0.31 11.94
CA TRP A 102 2.67 1.23 11.11
C TRP A 102 1.28 0.67 10.79
N ILE A 103 0.97 -0.56 11.22
CA ILE A 103 -0.35 -1.16 11.11
C ILE A 103 -1.03 -1.01 12.49
N PRO A 104 -1.85 0.04 12.71
CA PRO A 104 -2.58 0.18 13.96
C PRO A 104 -3.56 -1.00 14.15
N GLU A 105 -3.74 -1.44 15.39
CA GLU A 105 -4.53 -2.64 15.76
C GLU A 105 -6.02 -2.56 15.41
N ARG A 106 -6.54 -1.44 14.90
CA ARG A 106 -7.97 -1.25 14.64
C ARG A 106 -8.29 -1.07 13.18
N GLY A 107 -8.60 -2.21 12.57
CA GLY A 107 -9.49 -2.33 11.43
C GLY A 107 -8.82 -2.10 10.08
N HIS A 108 -9.29 -2.88 9.11
CA HIS A 108 -9.07 -2.76 7.66
C HIS A 108 -7.91 -3.59 7.10
N ALA A 109 -8.29 -4.55 6.24
CA ALA A 109 -7.41 -5.56 5.67
C ALA A 109 -6.40 -4.94 4.70
N LEU A 110 -5.20 -4.62 5.21
CA LEU A 110 -4.05 -4.24 4.40
C LEU A 110 -3.36 -5.50 3.87
N LYS A 111 -3.59 -5.82 2.58
CA LYS A 111 -2.85 -6.90 1.92
C LYS A 111 -1.61 -6.34 1.25
N ILE A 112 -0.45 -6.51 1.89
CA ILE A 112 0.85 -6.21 1.29
C ILE A 112 1.40 -7.46 0.61
N ILE A 113 1.75 -7.35 -0.66
CA ILE A 113 2.34 -8.44 -1.44
C ILE A 113 3.74 -8.02 -1.86
N ALA A 114 4.76 -8.69 -1.32
CA ALA A 114 6.15 -8.53 -1.71
C ALA A 114 6.50 -9.50 -2.85
N MET A 115 6.92 -8.98 -4.00
CA MET A 115 7.29 -9.80 -5.17
C MET A 115 8.74 -9.54 -5.54
N ALA A 116 9.48 -10.63 -5.79
CA ALA A 116 10.70 -10.53 -6.58
C ALA A 116 10.36 -10.19 -8.02
N ARG A 117 11.35 -9.70 -8.76
CA ARG A 117 11.21 -9.48 -10.18
C ARG A 117 11.02 -10.84 -10.89
N GLU A 118 10.09 -10.90 -11.84
CA GLU A 118 10.04 -11.96 -12.86
C GLU A 118 11.24 -11.83 -13.83
#